data_AF-A0A4R5KCE4-F1
#
_entry.id   AF-A0A4R5KCE4-F1
#
_cell.length_a   1.000
_cell.length_b   1.000
_cell.length_c   1.000
_cell.angle_alpha   90.00
_cell.angle_beta   90.00
_cell.angle_gamma   90.00
#
_symmetry.space_group_name_H-M   'P 1'
#
loop_
_entity.id
_entity.type
_entity.pdbx_description
1 polymer ?
#
loop_
_entity_poly.entity_id
_entity_poly.type
_entity_poly.pdbx_seq_one_letter_code
_entity_poly.pdbx_strand_id
1 'polypeptide(L)'
;MFKCRYWGFYHCYSQEVGNAAQVARRHNINPKMLYRWMDQVEHTDWKITDSSAKAVSAYVPSPQERALEGENKQLKELLGEKDLEIAVLRDLLKKQNPAYRSKSK
;
A
#
# COMPACT_ATOMS: atom_id res chain seq x y z
N MET A 1 -3.28 19.62 -9.01
CA MET A 1 -3.45 19.14 -7.63
C MET A 1 -3.62 17.62 -7.49
N PHE A 2 -4.31 16.92 -8.40
CA PHE A 2 -4.55 15.47 -8.30
C PHE A 2 -3.30 14.56 -8.48
N LYS A 3 -2.31 14.97 -9.28
CA LYS A 3 -1.10 14.16 -9.55
C LYS A 3 -0.20 13.97 -8.31
N CYS A 4 -0.03 14.99 -7.46
CA CYS A 4 0.80 14.87 -6.24
C CYS A 4 0.18 13.94 -5.19
N ARG A 5 -1.16 13.92 -5.08
CA ARG A 5 -1.86 13.11 -4.08
C ARG A 5 -1.79 11.60 -4.39
N TYR A 6 -1.85 11.24 -5.67
CA TYR A 6 -1.75 9.85 -6.11
C TYR A 6 -0.32 9.27 -6.00
N TRP A 7 0.71 10.10 -6.17
CA TRP A 7 2.10 9.64 -6.05
C TRP A 7 2.49 9.27 -4.62
N GLY A 8 2.11 10.10 -3.64
CA GLY A 8 2.37 9.82 -2.22
C GLY A 8 1.71 8.51 -1.75
N PHE A 9 0.52 8.21 -2.27
CA PHE A 9 -0.21 6.98 -1.96
C PHE A 9 0.55 5.72 -2.40
N TYR A 10 1.02 5.65 -3.65
CA TYR A 10 1.73 4.47 -4.14
C TYR A 10 3.12 4.29 -3.53
N HIS A 11 3.78 5.38 -3.14
CA HIS A 11 5.02 5.32 -2.36
C HIS A 11 4.78 4.67 -0.99
N CYS A 12 3.81 5.21 -0.22
CA CYS A 12 3.46 4.69 1.10
C CYS A 12 3.00 3.21 1.03
N TYR A 13 2.10 2.90 0.09
CA TYR A 13 1.62 1.53 -0.10
C TYR A 13 2.74 0.55 -0.52
N SER A 14 3.73 1.00 -1.29
CA SER A 14 4.90 0.18 -1.63
C SER A 14 5.82 -0.09 -0.44
N GLN A 15 5.93 0.87 0.50
CA GLN A 15 6.64 0.69 1.76
C GLN A 15 5.89 -0.25 2.71
N GLU A 16 4.56 -0.10 2.85
CA GLU A 16 3.72 -0.99 3.68
C GLU A 16 3.80 -2.45 3.20
N VAL A 17 3.80 -2.68 1.87
CA VAL A 17 3.84 -4.02 1.27
C VAL A 17 5.27 -4.58 1.16
N GLY A 18 6.30 -3.71 1.21
CA GLY A 18 7.71 -4.10 1.02
C GLY A 18 8.08 -4.58 -0.39
N ASN A 19 7.16 -4.46 -1.37
CA ASN A 19 7.38 -4.91 -2.74
C ASN A 19 6.73 -3.98 -3.77
N ALA A 20 7.49 -2.96 -4.19
CA ALA A 20 7.07 -1.99 -5.20
C ALA A 20 6.71 -2.64 -6.55
N ALA A 21 7.46 -3.65 -7.00
CA ALA A 21 7.20 -4.30 -8.30
C ALA A 21 5.84 -5.03 -8.31
N GLN A 22 5.43 -5.61 -7.18
CA GLN A 22 4.12 -6.23 -7.02
C GLN A 22 3.00 -5.19 -7.04
N VAL A 23 3.17 -4.08 -6.31
CA VAL A 23 2.23 -2.95 -6.33
C VAL A 23 2.05 -2.42 -7.75
N ALA A 24 3.15 -2.19 -8.47
CA ALA A 24 3.14 -1.74 -9.85
C ALA A 24 2.30 -2.65 -10.76
N ARG A 25 2.50 -3.98 -10.68
CA ARG A 25 1.72 -4.95 -11.47
C ARG A 25 0.23 -4.93 -11.13
N ARG A 26 -0.14 -4.86 -9.85
CA ARG A 26 -1.54 -4.86 -9.41
C ARG A 26 -2.31 -3.63 -9.87
N HIS A 27 -1.62 -2.49 -9.94
CA HIS A 27 -2.23 -1.21 -10.31
C HIS A 27 -1.93 -0.79 -11.75
N ASN A 28 -1.40 -1.71 -12.57
CA ASN A 28 -1.03 -1.47 -13.97
C ASN A 28 -0.13 -0.24 -14.16
N ILE A 29 0.80 -0.03 -13.23
CA ILE A 29 1.80 1.03 -13.26
C ILE A 29 3.10 0.42 -13.80
N ASN A 30 3.82 1.15 -14.63
CA ASN A 30 5.15 0.73 -15.06
C ASN A 30 6.08 0.69 -13.82
N PRO A 31 6.71 -0.45 -13.47
CA PRO A 31 7.58 -0.56 -12.30
C PRO A 31 8.69 0.48 -12.28
N LYS A 32 9.30 0.79 -13.44
CA LYS A 32 10.34 1.82 -13.57
C LYS A 32 9.82 3.20 -13.18
N MET A 33 8.57 3.50 -13.49
CA MET A 33 7.94 4.75 -13.08
C MET A 33 7.73 4.81 -11.58
N LEU A 34 7.24 3.72 -10.97
CA LEU A 34 7.06 3.66 -9.53
C LEU A 34 8.39 3.83 -8.78
N TYR A 35 9.46 3.13 -9.19
CA TYR A 35 10.79 3.33 -8.60
C TYR A 35 11.31 4.76 -8.76
N ARG A 36 11.11 5.38 -9.93
CA ARG A 36 11.47 6.79 -10.13
C ARG A 36 10.71 7.72 -9.19
N TRP A 37 9.43 7.43 -8.96
CA TRP A 37 8.60 8.22 -8.03
C TRP A 37 9.06 8.04 -6.59
N MET A 38 9.46 6.83 -6.20
CA MET A 38 10.02 6.57 -4.87
C MET A 38 11.32 7.38 -4.65
N ASP A 39 12.22 7.35 -5.63
CA ASP A 39 13.47 8.13 -5.60
C ASP A 39 13.21 9.65 -5.53
N GLN A 40 12.21 10.13 -6.26
CA GLN A 40 11.79 11.54 -6.27
C GLN A 40 11.10 11.99 -4.96
N VAL A 41 10.55 11.07 -4.17
CA VAL A 41 10.04 11.38 -2.83
C VAL A 41 11.18 11.51 -1.82
N GLU A 42 12.23 10.69 -1.95
CA GLU A 42 13.42 10.76 -1.08
C GLU A 42 14.37 11.92 -1.42
N HIS A 43 14.37 12.35 -2.68
CA HIS A 43 15.21 13.42 -3.18
C HIS A 43 14.36 14.47 -3.90
N THR A 44 14.27 15.68 -3.32
CA THR A 44 14.77 16.94 -3.93
C THR A 44 14.32 18.16 -3.12
N ASP A 45 13.17 18.14 -2.45
CA ASP A 45 12.67 19.38 -1.80
C ASP A 45 13.14 19.55 -0.35
N TRP A 46 13.40 18.47 0.40
CA TRP A 46 13.80 18.56 1.82
C TRP A 46 15.29 18.81 2.04
N LYS A 47 16.15 18.42 1.08
CA LYS A 47 17.62 18.54 1.23
C LYS A 47 18.16 19.92 0.82
N ILE A 48 17.43 20.66 -0.01
CA ILE A 48 17.87 21.95 -0.60
C ILE A 48 17.31 23.16 0.16
N THR A 49 16.31 22.98 1.03
CA THR A 49 15.69 24.09 1.78
C THR A 49 16.56 24.58 2.93
N ASP A 50 16.63 25.89 3.07
CA ASP A 50 17.31 26.59 4.16
C ASP A 50 16.73 26.16 5.52
N SER A 51 17.54 26.15 6.59
CA SER A 51 17.13 25.64 7.90
C SER A 51 15.92 26.39 8.49
N SER A 52 15.71 27.64 8.06
CA SER A 52 14.55 28.47 8.43
C SER A 52 13.25 28.04 7.73
N ALA A 53 13.32 27.46 6.53
CA ALA A 53 12.18 26.89 5.81
C ALA A 53 11.83 25.46 6.25
N LYS A 54 12.73 24.81 6.99
CA LYS A 54 12.52 23.50 7.65
C LYS A 54 11.78 23.60 8.99
N ALA A 55 11.48 24.81 9.46
CA ALA A 55 10.60 25.04 10.59
C ALA A 55 9.15 24.73 10.20
N VAL A 56 8.88 23.47 9.89
CA VAL A 56 7.52 22.94 9.81
C VAL A 56 7.03 22.94 11.25
N SER A 57 6.02 23.76 11.55
CA SER A 57 5.29 23.66 12.82
C SER A 57 4.97 22.19 13.03
N ALA A 58 5.37 21.62 14.17
CA ALA A 58 5.13 20.21 14.48
C ALA A 58 3.68 19.87 14.08
N TYR A 59 3.51 18.88 13.21
CA TYR A 59 2.19 18.52 12.70
C TYR A 59 1.30 18.16 13.90
N VAL A 60 0.31 19.01 14.17
CA VAL A 60 -0.70 18.77 15.21
C VAL A 60 -1.95 18.29 14.48
N PRO A 61 -2.23 16.98 14.47
CA PRO A 61 -3.42 16.47 13.81
C PRO A 61 -4.67 17.02 14.51
N SER A 62 -5.59 17.53 13.70
CA SER A 62 -6.90 17.94 14.14
C SER A 62 -7.66 16.78 14.79
N PRO A 63 -8.67 17.05 15.64
CA PRO A 63 -9.52 16.00 16.20
C PRO A 63 -10.18 15.11 15.13
N GLN A 64 -10.52 15.69 13.97
CA GLN A 64 -11.11 14.96 12.83
C GLN A 64 -10.10 14.02 12.17
N GLU A 65 -8.86 14.47 11.98
CA GLU A 65 -7.80 13.61 11.42
C GLU A 65 -7.49 12.43 12.35
N ARG A 66 -7.47 12.64 13.67
CA ARG A 66 -7.31 11.54 14.64
C ARG A 66 -8.47 10.54 14.62
N ALA A 67 -9.71 11.01 14.45
CA ALA A 67 -10.85 10.13 14.28
C ALA A 67 -10.72 9.29 13.00
N LEU A 68 -10.35 9.93 11.88
CA LEU A 68 -10.13 9.25 10.60
C LEU A 68 -8.97 8.25 10.64
N GLU A 69 -7.91 8.52 11.40
CA GLU A 69 -6.82 7.56 11.64
C GLU A 69 -7.33 6.34 12.43
N GLY A 70 -8.17 6.56 13.44
CA GLY A 70 -8.81 5.49 14.21
C GLY A 70 -9.72 4.62 13.36
N GLU A 71 -10.59 5.23 12.54
CA GLU A 71 -11.46 4.53 11.60
C GLU A 71 -10.65 3.71 10.58
N ASN A 72 -9.59 4.29 10.02
CA ASN A 72 -8.70 3.57 9.11
C ASN A 72 -8.04 2.35 9.78
N LYS A 73 -7.63 2.48 11.04
CA LYS A 73 -7.05 1.36 11.79
C LYS A 73 -8.07 0.23 11.97
N GLN A 74 -9.29 0.55 12.40
CA GLN A 74 -10.37 -0.44 12.56
C GLN A 74 -10.72 -1.12 11.22
N LEU A 75 -10.79 -0.34 10.13
CA LEU A 75 -11.04 -0.88 8.80
C LEU A 75 -9.91 -1.80 8.32
N LYS A 76 -8.65 -1.45 8.59
CA LYS A 76 -7.48 -2.31 8.28
C LYS A 76 -7.52 -3.63 9.05
N GLU A 77 -7.91 -3.61 10.33
CA GLU A 77 -8.07 -4.82 11.16
C GLU A 77 -9.18 -5.74 10.60
N LEU A 78 -10.37 -5.20 10.37
CA LEU A 78 -11.50 -5.94 9.79
C LEU A 78 -11.18 -6.52 8.41
N LEU A 79 -10.47 -5.77 7.58
CA LEU A 79 -10.04 -6.24 6.27
C LEU A 79 -9.09 -7.44 6.39
N GLY A 80 -8.13 -7.39 7.33
CA GLY A 80 -7.21 -8.50 7.60
C GLY A 80 -7.94 -9.77 8.04
N GLU A 81 -8.93 -9.63 8.92
CA GLU A 81 -9.78 -10.77 9.32
C GLU A 81 -10.53 -11.39 8.14
N LYS A 82 -11.09 -10.55 7.27
CA LYS A 82 -11.81 -11.01 6.07
C LYS A 82 -10.88 -11.69 5.06
N ASP A 83 -9.66 -11.19 4.87
CA ASP A 83 -8.66 -11.81 4.00
C ASP A 83 -8.21 -13.18 4.54
N LEU A 84 -8.08 -13.34 5.87
CA LEU A 84 -7.81 -14.63 6.50
C LEU A 84 -8.96 -15.62 6.29
N GLU A 85 -10.20 -15.18 6.50
CA GLU A 85 -11.40 -16.00 6.25
C GLU A 85 -11.43 -16.49 4.79
N ILE A 86 -11.20 -15.60 3.83
CA ILE A 86 -11.14 -15.93 2.40
C ILE A 86 -10.00 -16.91 2.10
N ALA A 87 -8.82 -16.73 2.70
CA ALA A 87 -7.68 -17.61 2.50
C ALA A 87 -7.98 -19.04 2.98
N VAL A 88 -8.57 -19.17 4.17
CA VAL A 88 -9.00 -20.46 4.74
C VAL A 88 -10.06 -21.11 3.85
N LEU A 89 -11.10 -20.38 3.43
CA LEU A 89 -12.15 -20.92 2.57
C LEU A 89 -11.60 -21.40 1.21
N ARG A 90 -10.68 -20.64 0.60
CA ARG A 90 -10.00 -21.06 -0.64
C ARG A 90 -9.14 -22.31 -0.44
N ASP A 91 -8.48 -22.45 0.71
CA ASP A 91 -7.68 -23.63 1.02
C ASP A 91 -8.57 -24.88 1.19
N LEU A 92 -9.71 -24.75 1.86
CA LEU A 92 -10.71 -25.81 2.00
C LEU A 92 -11.27 -26.25 0.65
N LEU A 93 -11.63 -25.31 -0.23
CA LEU A 93 -12.09 -25.62 -1.59
C LEU A 93 -11.04 -26.35 -2.43
N LYS A 94 -9.76 -25.98 -2.29
CA LYS A 94 -8.64 -26.69 -2.96
C LYS A 94 -8.45 -28.10 -2.42
N LYS A 95 -8.57 -28.29 -1.10
CA LYS A 95 -8.51 -29.61 -0.46
C LYS A 95 -9.66 -30.53 -0.87
N GLN A 96 -10.81 -29.96 -1.22
CA GLN A 96 -11.98 -30.73 -1.65
C GLN A 96 -11.89 -31.22 -3.11
N ASN A 97 -11.04 -30.62 -3.94
CA ASN A 97 -10.81 -31.08 -5.32
C ASN A 97 -9.31 -31.26 -5.61
N PRO A 98 -8.65 -32.29 -5.05
CA PRO A 98 -7.37 -32.73 -5.56
C PRO A 98 -7.66 -33.26 -6.96
N ALA A 99 -7.27 -32.50 -7.99
CA ALA A 99 -7.47 -32.84 -9.39
C ALA A 99 -7.43 -34.36 -9.60
N TYR A 100 -8.59 -34.94 -9.91
CA TYR A 100 -8.70 -36.33 -10.32
C TYR A 100 -7.79 -36.51 -11.54
N ARG A 101 -6.60 -37.06 -11.31
CA ARG A 101 -5.70 -37.48 -12.37
C ARG A 101 -6.23 -38.82 -12.87
N SER A 102 -7.32 -38.84 -13.63
CA SER A 102 -7.52 -39.95 -14.57
C SER A 102 -6.47 -39.82 -15.66
N LYS A 103 -5.39 -40.58 -15.53
CA LYS A 103 -4.77 -41.10 -16.74
C LYS A 103 -5.63 -42.27 -17.22
N SER A 104 -6.49 -41.99 -18.19
CA SER A 104 -7.07 -42.96 -19.12
C SER A 104 -7.06 -42.25 -20.48
N LYS A 105 -6.44 -42.70 -21.57
CA LYS A 105 -5.82 -43.97 -21.95
C LYS A 105 -4.41 -43.70 -22.49
#